data_AF-A0A1B3N9L1-F1
#
_entry.id   AF-A0A1B3N9L1-F1
#
_cell.length_a   1.000
_cell.length_b   1.000
_cell.length_c   1.000
_cell.angle_alpha   90.00
_cell.angle_beta   90.00
_cell.angle_gamma   90.00
#
_symmetry.space_group_name_H-M   'P 1'
#
loop_
_entity.id
_entity.type
_entity.pdbx_description
1 polymer ?
#
loop_
_entity_poly.entity_id
_entity_poly.type
_entity_poly.pdbx_seq_one_letter_code
_entity_poly.pdbx_strand_id
1 'polypeptide(L)'
;MARIPSSLALAGVLAASALLAGCGSNDPVENAVVVPPVAVAPTPTPTPTPTPTPVPTSFNVTPCLNQTVVPGRTVANLVVPDVLQMDLNQPAGFPNGRRFLDPVVDVTLAVIFLDLARHPATTFAAIPVNPNRADQPLLTTFPFLAAPLGAPPTSGGAGTNFTFRTDLPSAYTRVDRAGMPAVSTALISGNPNKNSYNDDTPTIDATGKWVPELSGTLTILTNALADDFTRLGLSLCARPS
;
A
#
# COMPACT_ATOMS: atom_id res chain seq x y z
N MET A 1 -67.32 -11.45 -5.74
CA MET A 1 -67.12 -11.01 -4.34
C MET A 1 -66.25 -9.77 -4.39
N ALA A 2 -66.84 -8.60 -4.12
CA ALA A 2 -66.24 -7.28 -4.31
C ALA A 2 -65.47 -6.84 -3.06
N ARG A 3 -64.35 -6.10 -3.25
CA ARG A 3 -63.98 -4.87 -2.51
C ARG A 3 -62.62 -4.29 -2.99
N ILE A 4 -62.72 -3.19 -3.75
CA ILE A 4 -62.01 -1.90 -3.65
C ILE A 4 -60.53 -1.89 -3.20
N PRO A 5 -59.63 -1.30 -4.02
CA PRO A 5 -58.52 -0.49 -3.52
C PRO A 5 -58.80 1.01 -3.71
N SER A 6 -58.60 1.76 -2.64
CA SER A 6 -58.80 3.20 -2.52
C SER A 6 -57.76 4.00 -3.31
N SER A 7 -58.21 5.04 -3.99
CA SER A 7 -57.39 6.07 -4.64
C SER A 7 -57.29 7.30 -3.73
N LEU A 8 -56.11 7.93 -3.64
CA LEU A 8 -55.84 9.33 -3.28
C LEU A 8 -54.33 9.52 -3.58
N ALA A 9 -53.87 10.04 -4.71
CA ALA A 9 -54.04 11.34 -5.36
C ALA A 9 -53.28 12.50 -4.67
N LEU A 10 -52.42 13.15 -5.48
CA LEU A 10 -51.78 14.48 -5.35
C LEU A 10 -50.66 14.62 -4.31
N ALA A 11 -49.55 15.32 -4.54
CA ALA A 11 -49.04 16.19 -5.63
C ALA A 11 -47.49 16.18 -5.50
N GLY A 12 -46.70 16.30 -6.58
CA GLY A 12 -46.17 17.58 -7.10
C GLY A 12 -45.26 18.30 -6.08
N VAL A 13 -44.05 18.82 -6.35
CA VAL A 13 -43.38 19.22 -7.59
C VAL A 13 -41.97 19.72 -7.19
N LEU A 14 -41.00 19.61 -8.12
CA LEU A 14 -39.76 20.38 -8.33
C LEU A 14 -38.67 20.54 -7.24
N ALA A 15 -37.51 19.96 -7.56
CA ALA A 15 -36.21 20.61 -7.80
C ALA A 15 -35.94 22.03 -7.24
N ALA A 16 -34.82 22.18 -6.52
CA ALA A 16 -33.71 23.07 -6.92
C ALA A 16 -32.52 22.92 -5.97
N SER A 17 -31.37 22.68 -6.58
CA SER A 17 -30.02 22.92 -6.08
C SER A 17 -29.82 24.37 -5.59
N ALA A 18 -29.13 24.56 -4.46
CA ALA A 18 -28.27 25.73 -4.23
C ALA A 18 -27.52 25.71 -2.87
N LEU A 19 -26.20 25.82 -2.99
CA LEU A 19 -25.30 26.75 -2.28
C LEU A 19 -24.84 26.43 -0.84
N LEU A 20 -23.53 26.18 -0.78
CA LEU A 20 -22.61 26.42 0.33
C LEU A 20 -22.98 27.68 1.13
N ALA A 21 -23.37 27.51 2.38
CA ALA A 21 -23.42 28.58 3.36
C ALA A 21 -22.06 28.67 4.07
N GLY A 22 -21.26 29.68 3.71
CA GLY A 22 -20.18 30.18 4.55
C GLY A 22 -20.77 30.81 5.81
N CYS A 23 -20.17 30.53 6.96
CA CYS A 23 -20.49 31.21 8.21
C CYS A 23 -19.91 32.64 8.15
N GLY A 24 -20.77 33.63 7.91
CA GLY A 24 -20.46 35.05 8.05
C GLY A 24 -21.64 35.73 8.73
N SER A 25 -21.51 36.00 10.03
CA SER A 25 -22.54 36.60 10.87
C SER A 25 -22.77 38.08 10.53
N ASN A 26 -24.04 38.49 10.40
CA ASN A 26 -24.45 39.89 10.33
C ASN A 26 -25.66 40.10 11.27
N ASP A 27 -25.42 40.59 12.48
CA ASP A 27 -26.47 41.16 13.33
C ASP A 27 -26.58 42.68 13.07
N PRO A 28 -27.79 43.25 13.04
CA PRO A 28 -27.99 44.67 12.76
C PRO A 28 -27.80 45.58 13.98
N VAL A 29 -27.45 46.81 13.64
CA VAL A 29 -27.01 47.93 14.48
C VAL A 29 -28.20 48.64 15.16
N GLU A 30 -28.09 48.91 16.47
CA GLU A 30 -28.83 50.00 17.13
C GLU A 30 -27.85 50.95 17.84
N ASN A 31 -27.94 52.24 17.48
CA ASN A 31 -27.17 53.34 18.03
C ASN A 31 -27.86 53.93 19.28
N ALA A 32 -27.14 54.00 20.41
CA ALA A 32 -27.44 54.98 21.45
C ALA A 32 -26.13 55.51 22.09
N VAL A 33 -26.06 56.85 22.15
CA VAL A 33 -24.89 57.68 22.45
C VAL A 33 -24.54 57.67 23.94
N VAL A 34 -23.27 57.41 24.29
CA VAL A 34 -22.71 57.66 25.62
C VAL A 34 -21.33 58.34 25.49
N VAL A 35 -21.15 59.39 26.29
CA VAL A 35 -20.00 60.31 26.41
C VAL A 35 -18.68 59.56 26.68
N PRO A 36 -17.53 59.96 26.08
CA PRO A 36 -16.29 59.19 26.19
C PRO A 36 -15.60 59.34 27.55
N PRO A 37 -15.31 58.26 28.29
CA PRO A 37 -14.25 58.29 29.30
C PRO A 37 -12.88 58.16 28.61
N VAL A 38 -11.88 58.85 29.16
CA VAL A 38 -10.48 58.82 28.71
C VAL A 38 -10.00 57.36 28.61
N ALA A 39 -9.74 56.88 27.40
CA ALA A 39 -9.22 55.54 27.17
C ALA A 39 -7.73 55.49 27.56
N VAL A 40 -7.41 54.77 28.63
CA VAL A 40 -6.05 54.32 28.91
C VAL A 40 -5.70 53.26 27.87
N ALA A 41 -4.58 53.40 27.18
CA ALA A 41 -4.14 52.45 26.16
C ALA A 41 -4.03 51.03 26.77
N PRO A 42 -4.62 49.98 26.14
CA PRO A 42 -4.45 48.61 26.60
C PRO A 42 -2.98 48.19 26.45
N THR A 43 -2.45 47.52 27.47
CA THR A 43 -1.14 46.87 27.42
C THR A 43 -1.06 45.92 26.21
N PRO A 44 0.01 45.94 25.40
CA PRO A 44 0.13 45.03 24.27
C PRO A 44 0.05 43.58 24.76
N THR A 45 -0.90 42.83 24.21
CA THR A 45 -0.98 41.39 24.43
C THR A 45 0.28 40.76 23.82
N PRO A 46 1.02 39.90 24.55
CA PRO A 46 2.18 39.24 23.98
C PRO A 46 1.71 38.39 22.78
N THR A 47 2.28 38.66 21.61
CA THR A 47 2.11 37.83 20.42
C THR A 47 2.49 36.39 20.77
N PRO A 48 1.63 35.38 20.50
CA PRO A 48 2.01 34.00 20.70
C PRO A 48 3.25 33.71 19.88
N THR A 49 4.31 33.25 20.54
CA THR A 49 5.52 32.77 19.86
C THR A 49 5.09 31.69 18.87
N PRO A 50 5.45 31.78 17.58
CA PRO A 50 5.13 30.72 16.64
C PRO A 50 5.74 29.42 17.15
N THR A 51 4.91 28.42 17.41
CA THR A 51 5.38 27.05 17.64
C THR A 51 6.24 26.69 16.43
N PRO A 52 7.51 26.29 16.61
CA PRO A 52 8.35 25.91 15.49
C PRO A 52 7.66 24.80 14.72
N THR A 53 7.39 25.04 13.43
CA THR A 53 6.95 23.98 12.51
C THR A 53 8.00 22.88 12.56
N PRO A 54 7.66 21.64 12.94
CA PRO A 54 8.64 20.57 13.00
C PRO A 54 9.28 20.41 11.62
N VAL A 55 10.62 20.50 11.58
CA VAL A 55 11.38 20.23 10.38
C VAL A 55 11.13 18.76 10.02
N PRO A 56 10.71 18.44 8.78
CA PRO A 56 10.54 17.06 8.37
C PRO A 56 11.88 16.35 8.50
N THR A 57 11.93 15.33 9.36
CA THR A 57 13.13 14.49 9.50
C THR A 57 13.25 13.65 8.25
N SER A 58 14.35 13.76 7.50
CA SER A 58 14.63 12.83 6.40
C SER A 58 15.28 11.57 6.94
N PHE A 59 14.97 10.41 6.34
CA PHE A 59 15.50 9.12 6.77
C PHE A 59 16.47 8.52 5.74
N ASN A 60 17.56 7.94 6.24
CA ASN A 60 18.47 7.09 5.50
C ASN A 60 18.01 5.61 5.62
N VAL A 61 17.61 5.03 4.49
CA VAL A 61 17.10 3.65 4.39
C VAL A 61 18.18 2.59 4.14
N THR A 62 19.44 2.99 3.96
CA THR A 62 20.56 2.06 3.73
C THR A 62 20.65 0.94 4.76
N PRO A 63 20.45 1.19 6.08
CA PRO A 63 20.47 0.12 7.07
C PRO A 63 19.35 -0.92 6.86
N CYS A 64 18.19 -0.49 6.38
CA CYS A 64 17.08 -1.40 6.04
C CYS A 64 17.42 -2.30 4.86
N LEU A 65 18.14 -1.79 3.86
CA LEU A 65 18.53 -2.59 2.69
C LEU A 65 19.63 -3.61 3.01
N ASN A 66 20.50 -3.26 3.97
CA ASN A 66 21.66 -4.06 4.35
C ASN A 66 21.39 -5.06 5.47
N GLN A 67 20.24 -4.99 6.16
CA GLN A 67 19.95 -5.95 7.22
C GLN A 67 19.76 -7.37 6.66
N THR A 68 20.20 -8.35 7.43
CA THR A 68 20.15 -9.77 7.06
C THR A 68 18.79 -10.35 7.43
N VAL A 69 18.11 -10.98 6.46
CA VAL A 69 16.80 -11.61 6.67
C VAL A 69 16.96 -13.08 7.03
N VAL A 70 17.87 -13.75 6.32
CA VAL A 70 18.33 -15.12 6.59
C VAL A 70 19.84 -15.17 6.36
N PRO A 71 20.58 -16.13 6.95
CA PRO A 71 22.03 -16.21 6.77
C PRO A 71 22.45 -16.12 5.29
N GLY A 72 23.33 -15.17 4.97
CA GLY A 72 23.84 -14.95 3.62
C GLY A 72 22.91 -14.17 2.68
N ARG A 73 21.77 -13.64 3.16
CA ARG A 73 20.83 -12.85 2.34
C ARG A 73 20.37 -11.58 3.06
N THR A 74 20.70 -10.43 2.47
CA THR A 74 20.14 -9.14 2.89
C THR A 74 18.78 -8.87 2.25
N VAL A 75 18.08 -7.85 2.74
CA VAL A 75 16.85 -7.34 2.11
C VAL A 75 17.08 -6.99 0.64
N ALA A 76 18.19 -6.29 0.34
CA ALA A 76 18.55 -5.98 -1.03
C ALA A 76 18.76 -7.24 -1.88
N ASN A 77 19.36 -8.30 -1.34
CA ASN A 77 19.54 -9.58 -2.06
C ASN A 77 18.25 -10.38 -2.25
N LEU A 78 17.16 -10.02 -1.58
CA LEU A 78 15.84 -10.59 -1.88
C LEU A 78 15.22 -9.90 -3.09
N VAL A 79 15.36 -8.57 -3.19
CA VAL A 79 14.71 -7.73 -4.21
C VAL A 79 15.52 -7.65 -5.51
N VAL A 80 16.85 -7.70 -5.43
CA VAL A 80 17.75 -7.51 -6.56
C VAL A 80 18.70 -8.71 -6.69
N PRO A 81 18.66 -9.45 -7.81
CA PRO A 81 17.73 -9.30 -8.95
C PRO A 81 16.29 -9.75 -8.61
N ASP A 82 15.29 -9.30 -9.39
CA ASP A 82 13.88 -9.64 -9.14
C ASP A 82 13.56 -11.07 -9.58
N VAL A 83 14.04 -12.04 -8.81
CA VAL A 83 13.87 -13.47 -9.06
C VAL A 83 13.50 -14.21 -7.78
N LEU A 84 12.54 -15.12 -7.90
CA LEU A 84 12.25 -16.06 -6.82
C LEU A 84 13.33 -17.14 -6.79
N GLN A 85 14.06 -17.24 -5.67
CA GLN A 85 15.08 -18.25 -5.48
C GLN A 85 14.59 -19.37 -4.57
N MET A 86 15.01 -20.60 -4.88
CA MET A 86 14.65 -21.79 -4.12
C MET A 86 15.89 -22.67 -3.93
N ASP A 87 16.18 -22.98 -2.67
CA ASP A 87 17.07 -24.05 -2.25
C ASP A 87 16.23 -25.28 -1.87
N LEU A 88 16.43 -26.37 -2.60
CA LEU A 88 15.71 -27.62 -2.39
C LEU A 88 16.12 -28.36 -1.11
N ASN A 89 17.19 -27.93 -0.45
CA ASN A 89 17.62 -28.46 0.84
C ASN A 89 17.01 -27.71 2.05
N GLN A 90 16.29 -26.62 1.79
CA GLN A 90 15.62 -25.82 2.81
C GLN A 90 14.11 -26.07 2.75
N PRO A 91 13.39 -25.93 3.88
CA PRO A 91 11.93 -25.97 3.87
C PRO A 91 11.35 -24.95 2.88
N ALA A 92 10.33 -25.34 2.12
CA ALA A 92 9.64 -24.42 1.22
C ALA A 92 8.91 -23.33 2.00
N GLY A 93 8.85 -22.11 1.46
CA GLY A 93 8.14 -20.96 2.04
C GLY A 93 9.01 -19.72 2.05
N PHE A 94 8.39 -18.55 2.05
CA PHE A 94 9.12 -17.28 1.92
C PHE A 94 10.16 -17.10 3.05
N PRO A 95 11.42 -16.72 2.73
CA PRO A 95 11.94 -16.29 1.42
C PRO A 95 12.50 -17.42 0.51
N ASN A 96 12.47 -18.69 0.95
CA ASN A 96 12.83 -19.85 0.13
C ASN A 96 11.67 -20.28 -0.79
N GLY A 97 11.47 -19.52 -1.86
CA GLY A 97 10.24 -19.59 -2.64
C GLY A 97 9.08 -18.88 -1.93
N ARG A 98 7.86 -19.40 -2.10
CA ARG A 98 6.66 -18.95 -1.38
C ARG A 98 5.58 -20.02 -1.49
N ARG A 99 4.83 -20.26 -0.41
CA ARG A 99 3.60 -21.06 -0.42
C ARG A 99 2.41 -20.18 -0.77
N PHE A 100 1.30 -20.79 -1.15
CA PHE A 100 0.05 -20.07 -1.46
C PHE A 100 -0.48 -19.23 -0.31
N LEU A 101 -0.24 -19.66 0.94
CA LEU A 101 -0.75 -19.01 2.15
C LEU A 101 0.30 -18.17 2.86
N ASP A 102 1.50 -18.01 2.30
CA ASP A 102 2.52 -17.18 2.94
C ASP A 102 2.08 -15.71 2.87
N PRO A 103 2.08 -14.96 3.99
CA PRO A 103 1.75 -13.54 4.01
C PRO A 103 2.93 -12.70 3.49
N VAL A 104 3.32 -12.93 2.23
CA VAL A 104 4.58 -12.42 1.68
C VAL A 104 4.64 -10.90 1.71
N VAL A 105 3.53 -10.22 1.44
CA VAL A 105 3.48 -8.75 1.44
C VAL A 105 3.69 -8.19 2.84
N ASP A 106 3.05 -8.75 3.86
CA ASP A 106 3.23 -8.29 5.25
C ASP A 106 4.65 -8.54 5.76
N VAL A 107 5.20 -9.72 5.44
CA VAL A 107 6.59 -10.04 5.79
C VAL A 107 7.55 -9.09 5.07
N THR A 108 7.32 -8.82 3.79
CA THR A 108 8.15 -7.88 3.01
C THR A 108 8.07 -6.47 3.59
N LEU A 109 6.87 -5.98 3.93
CA LEU A 109 6.68 -4.67 4.56
C LEU A 109 7.40 -4.58 5.91
N ALA A 110 7.31 -5.61 6.75
CA ALA A 110 8.03 -5.64 8.02
C ALA A 110 9.55 -5.60 7.81
N VAL A 111 10.05 -6.37 6.83
CA VAL A 111 11.47 -6.47 6.51
C VAL A 111 12.05 -5.17 5.91
N ILE A 112 11.28 -4.39 5.15
CA ILE A 112 11.78 -3.13 4.57
C ILE A 112 11.68 -1.93 5.50
N PHE A 113 10.83 -1.96 6.53
CA PHE A 113 10.62 -0.82 7.46
C PHE A 113 11.15 -1.05 8.87
N LEU A 114 11.03 -2.26 9.42
CA LEU A 114 11.35 -2.54 10.82
C LEU A 114 12.81 -2.97 11.00
N ASP A 115 13.35 -2.65 12.17
CA ASP A 115 14.63 -3.17 12.65
C ASP A 115 14.44 -4.64 13.07
N LEU A 116 14.98 -5.58 12.26
CA LEU A 116 14.83 -7.01 12.51
C LEU A 116 15.55 -7.50 13.77
N ALA A 117 16.44 -6.70 14.36
CA ALA A 117 17.02 -7.00 15.68
C ALA A 117 16.06 -6.72 16.84
N ARG A 118 14.99 -5.96 16.59
CA ARG A 118 13.98 -5.57 17.60
C ARG A 118 12.61 -6.16 17.34
N HIS A 119 12.27 -6.41 16.07
CA HIS A 119 10.95 -6.86 15.64
C HIS A 119 11.10 -8.08 14.74
N PRO A 120 10.28 -9.14 14.91
CA PRO A 120 10.30 -10.26 13.98
C PRO A 120 9.81 -9.83 12.59
N ALA A 121 10.29 -10.50 11.55
CA ALA A 121 9.83 -10.28 10.17
C ALA A 121 8.32 -10.57 9.99
N THR A 122 7.68 -11.25 10.95
CA THR A 122 6.25 -11.55 10.95
C THR A 122 5.40 -10.51 11.69
N THR A 123 5.98 -9.38 12.15
CA THR A 123 5.27 -8.38 12.97
C THR A 123 3.97 -7.91 12.33
N PHE A 124 3.99 -7.53 11.06
CA PHE A 124 2.78 -7.10 10.36
C PHE A 124 1.85 -8.25 10.01
N ALA A 125 2.39 -9.43 9.67
CA ALA A 125 1.59 -10.62 9.39
C ALA A 125 0.79 -11.12 10.61
N ALA A 126 1.28 -10.82 11.82
CA ALA A 126 0.62 -11.15 13.08
C ALA A 126 -0.56 -10.22 13.42
N ILE A 127 -0.75 -9.13 12.67
CA ILE A 127 -1.94 -8.29 12.79
C ILE A 127 -3.11 -9.08 12.19
N PRO A 128 -4.25 -9.24 12.91
CA PRO A 128 -5.36 -10.11 12.50
C PRO A 128 -6.25 -9.47 11.42
N VAL A 129 -5.62 -8.88 10.39
CA VAL A 129 -6.28 -8.31 9.21
C VAL A 129 -6.19 -9.23 7.99
N ASN A 130 -5.30 -10.23 8.05
CA ASN A 130 -5.20 -11.25 7.01
C ASN A 130 -6.35 -12.26 7.07
N PRO A 131 -6.79 -12.80 5.92
CA PRO A 131 -7.73 -13.91 5.92
C PRO A 131 -7.06 -15.14 6.56
N ASN A 132 -7.76 -15.77 7.51
CA ASN A 132 -7.21 -16.90 8.27
C ASN A 132 -7.05 -18.19 7.44
N ARG A 133 -7.60 -18.24 6.22
CA ARG A 133 -7.55 -19.38 5.28
C ARG A 133 -7.90 -18.93 3.87
N ALA A 134 -7.59 -19.78 2.89
CA ALA A 134 -8.17 -19.66 1.56
C ALA A 134 -9.71 -19.81 1.60
N ASP A 135 -10.39 -19.17 0.65
CA ASP A 135 -11.85 -19.21 0.54
C ASP A 135 -12.39 -20.64 0.37
N GLN A 136 -11.60 -21.51 -0.28
CA GLN A 136 -11.85 -22.93 -0.44
C GLN A 136 -10.63 -23.73 0.04
N PRO A 137 -10.82 -24.94 0.61
CA PRO A 137 -9.71 -25.80 1.01
C PRO A 137 -8.77 -26.12 -0.16
N LEU A 138 -7.46 -26.02 0.09
CA LEU A 138 -6.43 -26.44 -0.87
C LEU A 138 -6.35 -27.97 -0.92
N LEU A 139 -5.99 -28.50 -2.09
CA LEU A 139 -5.83 -29.95 -2.28
C LEU A 139 -4.45 -30.40 -1.78
N THR A 140 -4.37 -31.61 -1.24
CA THR A 140 -3.10 -32.22 -0.81
C THR A 140 -2.39 -32.98 -1.93
N THR A 141 -3.05 -33.12 -3.08
CA THR A 141 -2.51 -33.72 -4.30
C THR A 141 -2.62 -32.73 -5.46
N PHE A 142 -1.78 -32.91 -6.48
CA PHE A 142 -1.84 -32.11 -7.70
C PHE A 142 -3.28 -32.01 -8.24
N PRO A 143 -3.79 -30.81 -8.59
CA PRO A 143 -3.06 -29.55 -8.80
C PRO A 143 -2.85 -28.65 -7.57
N PHE A 144 -3.11 -29.12 -6.35
CA PHE A 144 -2.95 -28.39 -5.07
C PHE A 144 -3.84 -27.15 -4.86
N LEU A 145 -4.44 -26.61 -5.93
CA LEU A 145 -5.38 -25.50 -5.90
C LEU A 145 -6.83 -25.98 -5.76
N ALA A 146 -7.66 -25.17 -5.12
CA ALA A 146 -9.10 -25.36 -5.10
C ALA A 146 -9.72 -25.20 -6.50
N ALA A 147 -10.94 -25.70 -6.69
CA ALA A 147 -11.69 -25.45 -7.91
C ALA A 147 -11.88 -23.93 -8.13
N PRO A 148 -11.82 -23.44 -9.38
CA PRO A 148 -12.04 -22.04 -9.69
C PRO A 148 -13.43 -21.59 -9.20
N LEU A 149 -13.51 -20.36 -8.71
CA LEU A 149 -14.77 -19.77 -8.25
C LEU A 149 -15.78 -19.65 -9.40
N GLY A 150 -17.03 -20.00 -9.12
CA GLY A 150 -18.15 -19.95 -10.06
C GLY A 150 -18.34 -21.23 -10.87
N ALA A 151 -19.08 -21.11 -11.98
CA ALA A 151 -19.24 -22.16 -12.97
C ALA A 151 -18.54 -21.72 -14.27
N PRO A 152 -17.21 -21.60 -14.28
CA PRO A 152 -16.51 -21.29 -15.52
C PRO A 152 -16.90 -22.35 -16.56
N PRO A 153 -17.12 -21.97 -17.82
CA PRO A 153 -17.47 -22.92 -18.86
C PRO A 153 -16.40 -24.00 -18.91
N THR A 154 -16.78 -25.20 -18.45
CA THR A 154 -15.94 -26.38 -18.55
C THR A 154 -16.03 -26.89 -19.98
N SER A 155 -14.93 -27.37 -20.56
CA SER A 155 -14.90 -27.85 -21.95
C SER A 155 -15.78 -29.08 -22.22
N GLY A 156 -16.47 -29.63 -21.21
CA GLY A 156 -17.48 -30.70 -21.35
C GLY A 156 -16.92 -32.04 -21.85
N GLY A 157 -15.59 -32.17 -22.00
CA GLY A 157 -14.89 -33.34 -22.53
C GLY A 157 -13.41 -33.32 -22.16
N ALA A 158 -12.61 -34.26 -22.70
CA ALA A 158 -11.19 -34.45 -22.35
C ALA A 158 -10.24 -33.27 -22.69
N GLY A 159 -10.77 -32.11 -23.10
CA GLY A 159 -9.97 -30.91 -23.34
C GLY A 159 -9.09 -30.99 -24.58
N THR A 160 -9.65 -31.39 -25.73
CA THR A 160 -8.88 -31.57 -26.97
C THR A 160 -8.85 -30.35 -27.90
N ASN A 161 -9.56 -29.26 -27.57
CA ASN A 161 -9.68 -28.05 -28.41
C ASN A 161 -9.01 -26.81 -27.79
N PHE A 162 -7.97 -26.99 -26.98
CA PHE A 162 -7.16 -25.86 -26.53
C PHE A 162 -6.23 -25.42 -27.65
N THR A 163 -6.50 -24.26 -28.26
CA THR A 163 -5.54 -23.59 -29.13
C THR A 163 -4.55 -22.83 -28.26
N PHE A 164 -3.46 -23.49 -27.90
CA PHE A 164 -2.32 -22.79 -27.30
C PHE A 164 -1.65 -21.94 -28.37
N ARG A 165 -1.43 -20.65 -28.07
CA ARG A 165 -0.65 -19.78 -28.96
C ARG A 165 0.77 -20.34 -29.09
N THR A 166 1.22 -20.53 -30.32
CA THR A 166 2.56 -21.03 -30.65
C THR A 166 3.53 -19.91 -31.03
N ASP A 167 3.14 -18.64 -30.86
CA ASP A 167 4.01 -17.51 -31.14
C ASP A 167 5.26 -17.57 -30.25
N LEU A 168 6.38 -17.09 -30.78
CA LEU A 168 7.60 -16.95 -30.01
C LEU A 168 7.37 -16.02 -28.81
N PRO A 169 8.12 -16.18 -27.70
CA PRO A 169 8.03 -15.27 -26.54
C PRO A 169 8.18 -13.78 -26.90
N SER A 170 8.89 -13.46 -27.97
CA SER A 170 9.03 -12.10 -28.50
C SER A 170 7.74 -11.48 -29.05
N ALA A 171 6.69 -12.27 -29.28
CA ALA A 171 5.37 -11.80 -29.68
C ALA A 171 4.50 -11.36 -28.47
N TYR A 172 5.04 -11.40 -27.26
CA TYR A 172 4.37 -10.98 -26.04
C TYR A 172 5.12 -9.81 -25.41
N THR A 173 4.38 -8.82 -24.93
CA THR A 173 4.94 -7.76 -24.08
C THR A 173 4.84 -8.19 -22.63
N ARG A 174 5.93 -8.06 -21.88
CA ARG A 174 5.91 -8.34 -20.46
C ARG A 174 5.19 -7.20 -19.74
N VAL A 175 4.11 -7.53 -19.04
CA VAL A 175 3.29 -6.53 -18.32
C VAL A 175 3.81 -6.30 -16.91
N ASP A 176 4.34 -7.34 -16.27
CA ASP A 176 4.88 -7.24 -14.92
C ASP A 176 6.00 -8.24 -14.66
N ARG A 177 6.95 -7.85 -13.80
CA ARG A 177 7.87 -8.76 -13.13
C ARG A 177 7.40 -9.01 -11.69
N ALA A 178 7.29 -10.28 -11.34
CA ALA A 178 6.73 -10.74 -10.07
C ALA A 178 7.66 -11.73 -9.36
N GLY A 179 8.98 -11.52 -9.46
CA GLY A 179 9.96 -12.34 -8.74
C GLY A 179 9.75 -12.21 -7.24
N MET A 180 9.79 -10.97 -6.76
CA MET A 180 9.45 -10.53 -5.42
C MET A 180 8.12 -9.77 -5.40
N PRO A 181 7.13 -10.25 -4.64
CA PRO A 181 5.85 -9.58 -4.51
C PRO A 181 5.98 -8.12 -4.04
N ALA A 182 5.02 -7.29 -4.48
CA ALA A 182 4.89 -5.87 -4.16
C ALA A 182 6.01 -4.92 -4.68
N VAL A 183 7.20 -5.38 -5.05
CA VAL A 183 8.31 -4.51 -5.49
C VAL A 183 7.93 -3.67 -6.71
N SER A 184 7.56 -4.30 -7.83
CA SER A 184 7.13 -3.59 -9.05
C SER A 184 5.88 -2.73 -8.83
N THR A 185 5.02 -3.10 -7.88
CA THR A 185 3.74 -2.43 -7.66
C THR A 185 3.85 -1.21 -6.73
N ALA A 186 4.70 -1.29 -5.70
CA ALA A 186 4.77 -0.30 -4.63
C ALA A 186 6.07 0.51 -4.60
N LEU A 187 7.20 -0.06 -5.08
CA LEU A 187 8.51 0.59 -4.97
C LEU A 187 9.02 1.15 -6.30
N ILE A 188 8.52 0.66 -7.43
CA ILE A 188 8.78 1.25 -8.74
C ILE A 188 7.69 2.28 -9.01
N SER A 189 8.08 3.54 -9.23
CA SER A 189 7.13 4.58 -9.59
C SER A 189 6.45 4.25 -10.94
N GLY A 190 5.32 4.90 -11.21
CA GLY A 190 4.47 4.62 -12.37
C GLY A 190 5.14 4.85 -13.74
N ASN A 191 4.35 5.22 -14.74
CA ASN A 191 4.88 5.48 -16.09
C ASN A 191 5.85 6.69 -16.05
N PRO A 192 7.08 6.59 -16.59
CA PRO A 192 7.61 5.49 -17.44
C PRO A 192 8.39 4.38 -16.73
N ASN A 193 8.78 4.57 -15.47
CA ASN A 193 9.66 3.65 -14.77
C ASN A 193 9.07 2.25 -14.63
N LYS A 194 7.76 2.12 -14.41
CA LYS A 194 7.09 0.81 -14.34
C LYS A 194 7.27 -0.01 -15.61
N ASN A 195 7.05 0.58 -16.79
CA ASN A 195 7.22 -0.14 -18.05
C ASN A 195 8.69 -0.47 -18.31
N SER A 196 9.60 0.47 -18.08
CA SER A 196 11.04 0.23 -18.24
C SER A 196 11.57 -0.87 -17.30
N TYR A 197 11.13 -0.88 -16.04
CA TYR A 197 11.43 -1.97 -15.11
C TYR A 197 10.87 -3.29 -15.62
N ASN A 198 9.62 -3.25 -16.09
CA ASN A 198 8.94 -4.38 -16.72
C ASN A 198 9.42 -4.68 -18.15
N ASP A 199 10.44 -4.03 -18.69
CA ASP A 199 11.11 -4.40 -19.95
C ASP A 199 12.56 -4.90 -19.74
N ASP A 200 13.18 -4.61 -18.58
CA ASP A 200 14.55 -5.04 -18.22
C ASP A 200 14.69 -6.50 -17.72
N THR A 201 15.91 -7.04 -17.71
CA THR A 201 16.14 -8.44 -17.28
C THR A 201 16.69 -8.53 -15.85
N PRO A 202 16.59 -9.71 -15.19
CA PRO A 202 17.33 -9.97 -13.95
C PRO A 202 18.83 -9.66 -14.04
N THR A 203 19.43 -9.84 -15.21
CA THR A 203 20.82 -9.46 -15.46
C THR A 203 21.02 -7.95 -15.34
N ILE A 204 20.07 -7.15 -15.82
CA ILE A 204 20.09 -5.69 -15.67
C ILE A 204 19.86 -5.30 -14.20
N ASP A 205 18.97 -5.98 -13.47
CA ASP A 205 18.79 -5.69 -12.04
C ASP A 205 20.10 -5.87 -11.27
N ALA A 206 20.86 -6.93 -11.58
CA ALA A 206 22.15 -7.20 -10.96
C ALA A 206 23.21 -6.12 -11.21
N THR A 207 23.02 -5.22 -12.20
CA THR A 207 23.87 -4.03 -12.40
C THR A 207 23.58 -2.91 -11.40
N GLY A 208 22.48 -3.01 -10.64
CA GLY A 208 22.03 -1.98 -9.71
C GLY A 208 21.22 -0.86 -10.35
N LYS A 209 20.86 -0.96 -11.65
CA LYS A 209 20.09 0.07 -12.39
C LYS A 209 18.88 0.61 -11.62
N TRP A 210 18.13 -0.27 -10.97
CA TRP A 210 16.88 0.07 -10.28
C TRP A 210 17.04 0.39 -8.79
N VAL A 211 18.24 0.25 -8.23
CA VAL A 211 18.49 0.53 -6.80
C VAL A 211 18.18 1.99 -6.43
N PRO A 212 18.57 3.02 -7.22
CA PRO A 212 18.22 4.41 -6.91
C PRO A 212 16.71 4.65 -6.86
N GLU A 213 15.95 4.10 -7.81
CA GLU A 213 14.50 4.20 -7.86
C GLU A 213 13.85 3.55 -6.62
N LEU A 214 14.21 2.30 -6.34
CA LEU A 214 13.68 1.54 -5.22
C LEU A 214 13.99 2.21 -3.87
N SER A 215 15.24 2.66 -3.69
CA SER A 215 15.67 3.33 -2.45
C SER A 215 15.05 4.72 -2.29
N GLY A 216 14.84 5.45 -3.39
CA GLY A 216 14.15 6.74 -3.41
C GLY A 216 12.70 6.60 -2.96
N THR A 217 11.95 5.68 -3.57
CA THR A 217 10.56 5.40 -3.17
C THR A 217 10.48 4.89 -1.73
N LEU A 218 11.37 4.00 -1.31
CA LEU A 218 11.42 3.53 0.07
C LEU A 218 11.68 4.69 1.06
N THR A 219 12.54 5.63 0.70
CA THR A 219 12.80 6.83 1.51
C THR A 219 11.55 7.71 1.63
N ILE A 220 10.83 7.92 0.54
CA ILE A 220 9.57 8.67 0.54
C ILE A 220 8.55 8.01 1.48
N LEU A 221 8.37 6.69 1.34
CA LEU A 221 7.44 5.93 2.19
C LEU A 221 7.88 5.96 3.66
N THR A 222 9.18 5.84 3.93
CA THR A 222 9.71 5.91 5.29
C THR A 222 9.46 7.27 5.91
N ASN A 223 9.72 8.36 5.19
CA ASN A 223 9.44 9.71 5.69
C ASN A 223 7.95 9.92 5.99
N ALA A 224 7.07 9.29 5.20
CA ALA A 224 5.63 9.41 5.37
C ALA A 224 5.05 8.56 6.51
N LEU A 225 5.73 7.48 6.92
CA LEU A 225 5.20 6.48 7.86
C LEU A 225 6.00 6.39 9.17
N ALA A 226 7.16 7.05 9.28
CA ALA A 226 8.04 6.89 10.43
C ALA A 226 7.44 7.38 11.75
N ASP A 227 6.68 8.47 11.73
CA ASP A 227 5.97 8.98 12.89
C ASP A 227 4.85 8.03 13.33
N ASP A 228 4.12 7.44 12.38
CA ASP A 228 3.11 6.42 12.63
C ASP A 228 3.71 5.17 13.28
N PHE A 229 4.81 4.65 12.74
CA PHE A 229 5.51 3.50 13.33
C PHE A 229 6.04 3.82 14.73
N THR A 230 6.61 5.01 14.93
CA THR A 230 7.10 5.44 16.25
C THR A 230 5.96 5.55 17.25
N ARG A 231 4.81 6.09 16.84
CA ARG A 231 3.60 6.18 17.66
C ARG A 231 3.06 4.80 18.06
N LEU A 232 3.27 3.80 17.22
CA LEU A 232 2.95 2.40 17.50
C LEU A 232 4.03 1.65 18.32
N GLY A 233 5.12 2.34 18.72
CA GLY A 233 6.23 1.72 19.46
C GLY A 233 7.10 0.79 18.60
N LEU A 234 6.96 0.86 17.28
CA LEU A 234 7.76 0.07 16.35
C LEU A 234 9.09 0.79 16.07
N SER A 235 10.16 0.00 16.01
CA SER A 235 11.51 0.51 15.77
C SER A 235 11.84 0.32 14.31
N LEU A 236 12.08 1.43 13.61
CA LEU A 236 12.52 1.38 12.22
C LEU A 236 14.00 0.98 12.12
N CYS A 237 14.33 0.30 11.02
CA CYS A 237 15.73 0.10 10.62
C CYS A 237 16.36 1.39 10.07
N ALA A 238 15.54 2.27 9.47
CA ALA A 238 16.00 3.54 8.91
C ALA A 238 16.46 4.49 10.02
N ARG A 239 17.41 5.36 9.69
CA ARG A 239 17.99 6.31 10.64
C ARG A 239 17.69 7.74 10.20
N PRO A 240 17.39 8.67 11.14
CA PRO A 240 17.39 10.10 10.83
C PRO A 240 18.69 10.49 10.12
N SER A 241 18.56 11.30 9.08
CA SER A 241 19.69 11.79 8.27
C SER A 241 20.32 13.04 8.88
#